data_AF-A0A9E5DVE6-F1
#
_entry.id   AF-A0A9E5DVE6-F1
#
_cell.length_a   1.000
_cell.length_b   1.000
_cell.length_c   1.000
_cell.angle_alpha   90.00
_cell.angle_beta   90.00
_cell.angle_gamma   90.00
#
_symmetry.space_group_name_H-M   'P 1'
#
loop_
_entity.id
_entity.type
_entity.pdbx_description
1 polymer ?
#
loop_
_entity_poly.entity_id
_entity_poly.type
_entity_poly.pdbx_seq_one_letter_code
_entity_poly.pdbx_strand_id
1 'polypeptide(L)'
;MNDDDQLNPVRLWREWFVKSEKAWSQSLTDMMGDERFSKGMGRYMQEALHTHRMFSESMAQYLANLNLPSRQDILDLGDRLGQVEDALAAVQVELREVRTRLAQGVNVAPAATATQRPARTRRPPEQI
;
A
#
# COMPACT_ATOMS: atom_id res chain seq x y z
N MET A 1 -58.57 0.02 9.34
CA MET A 1 -57.99 0.70 8.16
C MET A 1 -56.91 1.56 8.78
N ASN A 2 -55.71 1.01 8.89
CA ASN A 2 -54.73 1.40 9.91
C ASN A 2 -53.73 2.39 9.31
N ASP A 3 -53.59 3.54 9.96
CA ASP A 3 -52.73 4.66 9.56
C ASP A 3 -51.21 4.37 9.68
N ASP A 4 -50.82 3.18 10.13
CA ASP A 4 -49.42 2.74 10.26
C ASP A 4 -48.75 2.40 8.92
N ASP A 5 -49.52 2.19 7.85
CA ASP A 5 -48.99 1.88 6.51
C ASP A 5 -48.40 3.09 5.78
N GLN A 6 -48.65 4.31 6.28
CA GLN A 6 -48.15 5.55 5.67
C GLN A 6 -46.71 5.91 6.10
N LEU A 7 -46.20 5.33 7.18
CA LEU A 7 -44.88 5.64 7.76
C LEU A 7 -43.89 4.48 7.68
N ASN A 8 -44.12 3.52 6.79
CA ASN A 8 -43.25 2.36 6.67
C ASN A 8 -41.93 2.78 5.99
N PRO A 9 -40.78 2.79 6.70
CA PRO A 9 -39.51 3.33 6.20
C PRO A 9 -39.01 2.57 4.97
N VAL A 10 -39.37 1.29 4.85
CA VAL A 10 -39.05 0.46 3.68
C VAL A 10 -39.80 0.94 2.45
N ARG A 11 -41.02 1.46 2.60
CA ARG A 11 -41.83 1.97 1.49
C ARG A 11 -41.31 3.32 1.00
N LEU A 12 -40.98 4.22 1.93
CA LEU A 12 -40.32 5.50 1.63
C LEU A 12 -38.97 5.29 0.94
N TRP A 13 -38.15 4.36 1.42
CA TRP A 13 -36.89 4.00 0.79
C TRP A 13 -37.08 3.40 -0.61
N ARG A 14 -38.07 2.52 -0.77
CA ARG A 14 -38.41 1.93 -2.08
C ARG A 14 -38.88 2.98 -3.07
N GLU A 15 -39.79 3.86 -2.66
CA GLU A 15 -40.28 4.96 -3.50
C GLU A 15 -39.15 5.91 -3.88
N TRP A 16 -38.26 6.24 -2.95
CA TRP A 16 -37.05 7.01 -3.22
C TRP A 16 -36.10 6.29 -4.19
N PHE A 17 -35.90 4.98 -4.02
CA PHE A 17 -35.04 4.17 -4.89
C PHE A 17 -35.59 4.12 -6.31
N VAL A 18 -36.88 3.82 -6.48
CA VAL A 18 -37.54 3.76 -7.80
C VAL A 18 -37.52 5.14 -8.48
N LYS A 19 -37.76 6.21 -7.72
CA LYS A 19 -37.67 7.58 -8.24
C LYS A 19 -36.24 7.93 -8.65
N SER A 20 -35.25 7.47 -7.87
CA SER A 20 -33.84 7.65 -8.18
C SER A 20 -33.47 6.86 -9.43
N GLU A 21 -33.83 5.58 -9.54
CA GLU A 21 -33.58 4.76 -10.73
C GLU A 21 -34.09 5.43 -12.01
N LYS A 22 -35.32 5.98 -11.97
CA LYS A 22 -35.88 6.71 -13.11
C LYS A 22 -35.08 7.98 -13.44
N ALA A 23 -34.70 8.75 -12.43
CA ALA A 23 -33.89 9.95 -12.61
C ALA A 23 -32.50 9.63 -13.16
N TRP A 24 -31.89 8.53 -12.72
CA TRP A 24 -30.58 8.07 -13.16
C TRP A 24 -30.66 7.53 -14.60
N SER A 25 -31.71 6.77 -14.93
CA SER A 25 -31.95 6.30 -16.30
C SER A 25 -32.15 7.46 -17.28
N GLN A 26 -32.93 8.48 -16.89
CA GLN A 26 -33.13 9.67 -17.70
C GLN A 26 -31.83 10.47 -17.87
N SER A 27 -31.09 10.69 -16.76
CA SER A 27 -29.80 11.39 -16.80
C SER A 27 -28.76 10.65 -17.63
N LEU A 28 -28.72 9.31 -17.57
CA LEU A 28 -27.79 8.50 -18.37
C LEU A 28 -28.16 8.52 -19.85
N THR A 29 -29.45 8.53 -20.16
CA THR A 29 -29.94 8.64 -21.54
C THR A 29 -29.58 10.01 -22.13
N ASP A 30 -29.78 11.09 -21.37
CA ASP A 30 -29.42 12.44 -21.79
C ASP A 30 -27.89 12.61 -21.91
N MET A 31 -27.10 12.03 -20.98
CA MET A 31 -25.63 12.04 -21.04
C MET A 31 -25.07 11.22 -22.20
N MET A 32 -25.68 10.08 -22.56
CA MET A 32 -25.27 9.28 -23.72
C MET A 32 -25.64 9.94 -25.05
N GLY A 33 -26.68 10.80 -25.05
CA GLY A 33 -27.08 11.59 -26.21
C GLY A 33 -26.24 12.85 -26.44
N ASP A 34 -25.49 13.32 -25.42
CA ASP A 34 -24.69 14.54 -25.51
C ASP A 34 -23.23 14.24 -25.89
N GLU A 35 -22.86 14.50 -27.15
CA GLU A 35 -21.49 14.37 -27.66
C GLU A 35 -20.47 15.21 -26.87
N ARG A 36 -20.92 16.25 -26.13
CA ARG A 36 -20.07 17.10 -25.28
C ARG A 36 -19.61 16.38 -24.01
N PHE A 37 -20.35 15.36 -23.57
CA PHE A 37 -19.98 14.54 -22.42
C PHE A 37 -18.65 13.82 -22.66
N SER A 38 -18.45 13.26 -23.86
CA SER A 38 -17.20 12.58 -24.25
C SER A 38 -15.96 13.48 -24.17
N LYS A 39 -16.09 14.77 -24.52
CA LYS A 39 -14.98 15.74 -24.55
C LYS A 39 -14.70 16.37 -23.17
N GLY A 40 -15.72 16.51 -22.32
CA GLY A 40 -15.60 17.08 -20.98
C GLY A 40 -15.25 16.05 -19.89
N MET A 41 -15.58 14.78 -20.10
CA MET A 41 -15.48 13.73 -19.09
C MET A 41 -14.05 13.43 -18.64
N GLY A 42 -13.03 13.58 -19.49
CA GLY A 42 -11.64 13.43 -19.06
C GLY A 42 -11.24 14.45 -17.99
N ARG A 43 -11.64 15.72 -18.17
CA ARG A 43 -11.38 16.80 -17.20
C ARG A 43 -12.27 16.66 -15.95
N TYR A 44 -13.55 16.33 -16.15
CA TYR A 44 -14.49 16.06 -15.06
C TYR A 44 -14.05 14.88 -14.19
N MET A 45 -13.52 13.80 -14.79
CA MET A 45 -13.01 12.64 -14.06
C MET A 45 -11.79 13.01 -13.21
N GLN A 46 -10.87 13.82 -13.75
CA GLN A 46 -9.72 14.32 -12.98
C GLN A 46 -10.16 15.19 -11.80
N GLU A 47 -11.14 16.06 -12.01
CA GLU A 47 -11.71 16.93 -10.97
C GLU A 47 -12.53 16.16 -9.92
N ALA A 48 -13.26 15.12 -10.35
CA ALA A 48 -13.97 14.20 -9.48
C ALA A 48 -13.01 13.36 -8.63
N LEU A 49 -11.92 12.85 -9.21
CA LEU A 49 -10.87 12.15 -8.48
C LEU A 49 -10.12 13.06 -7.49
N HIS A 50 -10.00 14.36 -7.80
CA HIS A 50 -9.46 15.34 -6.87
C HIS A 50 -10.44 15.59 -5.71
N THR A 51 -11.72 15.79 -6.02
CA THR A 51 -12.80 15.93 -5.02
C THR A 51 -12.92 14.71 -4.12
N HIS A 52 -12.81 13.50 -4.68
CA HIS A 52 -12.82 12.25 -3.91
C HIS A 52 -11.65 12.18 -2.92
N ARG A 53 -10.45 12.60 -3.31
CA ARG A 53 -9.29 12.68 -2.42
C ARG A 53 -9.48 13.70 -1.30
N MET A 54 -9.98 14.88 -1.63
CA MET A 54 -10.30 15.91 -0.63
C MET A 54 -11.36 15.43 0.35
N PHE A 55 -12.39 14.73 -0.14
CA PHE A 55 -13.41 14.13 0.71
C PHE A 55 -12.83 13.04 1.62
N SER A 56 -11.99 12.14 1.10
CA SER A 56 -11.36 11.10 1.93
C SER A 56 -10.45 11.69 3.00
N GLU A 57 -9.71 12.76 2.68
CA GLU A 57 -8.86 13.48 3.63
C GLU A 57 -9.70 14.13 4.74
N SER A 58 -10.80 14.79 4.37
CA SER A 58 -11.72 15.41 5.34
C SER A 58 -12.40 14.38 6.24
N MET A 59 -12.76 13.22 5.68
CA MET A 59 -13.35 12.12 6.44
C MET A 59 -12.31 11.46 7.36
N ALA A 60 -11.06 11.33 6.91
CA ALA A 60 -9.96 10.86 7.76
C ALA A 60 -9.70 11.82 8.92
N GLN A 61 -9.72 13.13 8.70
CA GLN A 61 -9.63 14.15 9.76
C GLN A 61 -10.83 14.09 10.71
N TYR A 62 -12.04 13.87 10.19
CA TYR A 62 -13.23 13.69 11.00
C TYR A 62 -13.14 12.43 11.89
N LEU A 63 -12.65 11.32 11.35
CA LEU A 63 -12.41 10.09 12.09
C LEU A 63 -11.27 10.24 13.11
N ALA A 64 -10.20 10.95 12.76
CA ALA A 64 -9.11 11.27 13.67
C ALA A 64 -9.59 12.13 14.86
N ASN A 65 -10.48 13.09 14.62
CA ASN A 65 -11.12 13.88 15.69
C ASN A 65 -11.99 13.03 16.63
N LEU A 66 -12.47 11.88 16.15
CA LEU A 66 -13.21 10.88 16.93
C LEU A 66 -12.31 9.78 17.53
N ASN A 67 -10.98 9.91 17.44
CA ASN A 67 -10.01 8.86 17.80
C ASN A 67 -10.26 7.51 17.10
N LEU A 68 -10.95 7.52 15.95
CA LEU A 68 -11.18 6.32 15.16
C LEU A 68 -10.04 6.21 14.14
N PRO A 69 -9.26 5.11 14.15
CA PRO A 69 -8.16 4.93 13.21
C PRO A 69 -8.69 4.92 11.77
N SER A 70 -8.05 5.69 10.89
CA SER A 70 -8.44 5.72 9.49
C SER A 70 -8.01 4.44 8.77
N ARG A 71 -8.67 4.11 7.65
CA ARG A 71 -8.25 2.97 6.81
C ARG A 71 -6.79 3.10 6.36
N GLN A 72 -6.35 4.33 6.10
CA GLN A 72 -4.98 4.59 5.63
C GLN A 72 -3.95 4.27 6.71
N ASP A 73 -4.24 4.61 7.97
CA ASP A 73 -3.33 4.33 9.09
C ASP A 73 -3.18 2.83 9.35
N ILE A 74 -4.25 2.06 9.17
CA ILE A 74 -4.21 0.59 9.28
C ILE A 74 -3.33 -0.02 8.19
N LEU A 75 -3.41 0.52 6.97
CA LEU A 75 -2.57 0.06 5.86
C LEU A 75 -1.10 0.42 6.08
N ASP A 76 -0.80 1.65 6.50
CA ASP A 76 0.58 2.07 6.83
C ASP A 76 1.17 1.23 7.98
N LEU A 77 0.36 0.93 9.00
CA LEU A 77 0.77 0.03 10.08
C LEU A 77 1.02 -1.39 9.58
N GLY A 78 0.20 -1.90 8.67
CA GLY A 78 0.39 -3.20 8.03
C GLY A 78 1.71 -3.29 7.26
N ASP A 79 2.02 -2.27 6.46
CA ASP A 79 3.28 -2.20 5.71
C ASP A 79 4.50 -2.15 6.65
N ARG A 80 4.43 -1.36 7.73
CA ARG A 80 5.49 -1.29 8.74
C ARG A 80 5.66 -2.62 9.47
N LEU A 81 4.57 -3.31 9.82
CA LEU A 81 4.62 -4.61 10.46
C LEU A 81 5.26 -5.66 9.56
N GLY A 82 4.94 -5.67 8.26
CA GLY A 82 5.58 -6.55 7.29
C GLY A 82 7.10 -6.35 7.22
N GLN A 83 7.56 -5.09 7.19
CA GLN A 83 8.99 -4.78 7.21
C GLN A 83 9.69 -5.26 8.50
N VAL A 84 9.00 -5.17 9.64
CA VAL A 84 9.51 -5.69 10.92
C VAL A 84 9.58 -7.22 10.90
N GLU A 85 8.58 -7.90 10.34
CA GLU A 85 8.59 -9.36 10.19
C GLU A 85 9.73 -9.84 9.31
N ASP A 86 9.99 -9.16 8.19
CA ASP A 86 11.12 -9.46 7.30
C ASP A 86 12.48 -9.26 8.00
N ALA A 87 12.63 -8.15 8.73
CA ALA A 87 13.84 -7.90 9.51
C ALA A 87 14.04 -8.97 10.61
N LEU A 88 12.95 -9.39 11.27
CA LEU A 88 12.99 -10.44 12.26
C LEU A 88 13.39 -11.79 11.64
N ALA A 89 12.85 -12.11 10.46
CA ALA A 89 13.22 -13.32 9.72
C ALA A 89 14.70 -13.32 9.35
N ALA A 90 15.24 -12.20 8.87
CA ALA A 90 16.66 -12.05 8.55
C ALA A 90 17.54 -12.27 9.79
N VAL A 91 17.18 -11.66 10.94
CA VAL A 91 17.91 -11.85 12.20
C VAL A 91 17.87 -13.31 12.67
N GLN A 92 16.75 -14.01 12.49
CA GLN A 92 16.65 -15.44 12.82
C GLN A 92 17.57 -16.29 11.96
N VAL A 93 17.75 -15.96 10.67
CA VAL A 93 18.67 -16.65 9.77
C VAL A 93 20.12 -16.44 10.23
N GLU A 94 20.52 -15.20 10.45
CA GLU A 94 21.86 -14.85 10.95
C GLU A 94 22.17 -15.56 12.28
N LEU A 95 21.20 -15.59 13.21
CA LEU A 95 21.38 -16.27 14.49
C LEU A 95 21.55 -17.79 14.33
N ARG A 96 20.83 -18.41 13.39
CA ARG A 96 21.00 -19.83 13.06
C ARG A 96 22.38 -20.08 12.45
N GLU A 97 22.85 -19.21 11.57
CA GLU A 97 24.20 -19.31 10.99
C GLU A 97 25.30 -19.16 12.02
N VAL A 98 25.19 -18.18 12.92
CA VAL A 98 26.16 -18.02 14.02
C VAL A 98 26.16 -19.26 14.91
N ARG A 99 24.98 -19.80 15.23
CA ARG A 99 24.87 -21.01 16.05
C ARG A 99 25.47 -22.24 15.36
N THR A 100 25.27 -22.40 14.05
CA THR A 100 25.89 -23.52 13.31
C THR A 100 27.40 -23.35 13.23
N ARG A 101 27.93 -22.14 12.99
CA ARG A 101 29.38 -21.86 13.00
C ARG A 101 30.02 -22.15 14.36
N LEU A 102 29.36 -21.74 15.44
CA LEU A 102 29.78 -22.05 16.82
C LEU A 102 29.74 -23.56 17.11
N ALA A 103 28.67 -24.25 16.70
CA ALA A 103 28.53 -25.70 16.88
C ALA A 103 29.55 -26.51 16.06
N GLN A 104 29.96 -26.00 14.90
CA GLN A 104 31.00 -26.60 14.06
C GLN A 104 32.42 -26.28 14.57
N GLY A 105 32.58 -25.53 15.66
CA GLY A 105 33.88 -25.19 16.24
C GLY A 105 34.79 -24.40 15.29
N VAL A 106 34.23 -23.78 14.25
CA VAL A 106 35.03 -23.09 13.24
C VAL A 106 35.34 -21.68 13.75
N ASN A 107 36.56 -21.53 14.27
CA ASN A 107 37.16 -20.23 14.51
C ASN A 107 37.47 -19.58 13.15
N VAL A 108 36.48 -18.89 12.56
CA VAL A 108 36.72 -18.07 11.36
C VAL A 108 37.45 -16.81 11.81
N ALA A 109 38.78 -16.90 11.83
CA ALA A 109 39.60 -15.70 11.76
C ALA A 109 39.11 -14.87 10.56
N PRO A 110 38.92 -13.55 10.69
CA PRO A 110 38.48 -12.74 9.56
C PRO A 110 39.47 -12.95 8.43
N ALA A 111 38.95 -13.31 7.26
CA ALA A 111 39.75 -13.52 6.06
C ALA A 111 40.49 -12.22 5.78
N ALA A 112 41.74 -12.16 6.27
CA ALA A 112 42.68 -11.12 5.92
C ALA A 112 42.78 -11.19 4.40
N THR A 113 42.34 -10.11 3.75
CA THR A 113 42.53 -9.86 2.33
C THR A 113 44.01 -10.05 2.01
N ALA A 114 44.35 -11.25 1.54
CA ALA A 114 45.68 -11.60 1.09
C ALA A 114 45.93 -10.78 -0.18
N THR A 115 46.45 -9.57 0.02
CA THR A 115 47.03 -8.76 -1.04
C THR A 115 48.16 -9.59 -1.63
N GLN A 116 47.93 -10.15 -2.83
CA GLN A 116 48.93 -10.92 -3.54
C GLN A 116 50.15 -10.03 -3.79
N ARG A 117 51.23 -10.26 -3.05
CA ARG A 117 52.48 -9.52 -3.22
C ARG A 117 53.22 -10.10 -4.43
N PRO A 118 53.57 -9.31 -5.46
CA PRO A 118 54.18 -9.83 -6.67
C PRO A 118 55.55 -10.46 -6.38
N ALA A 119 55.81 -11.60 -7.01
CA ALA A 119 57.01 -12.41 -6.83
C ALA A 119 58.27 -11.63 -7.24
N ARG A 120 59.22 -11.51 -6.30
CA ARG A 120 60.44 -10.71 -6.47
C ARG A 120 61.45 -11.46 -7.34
N THR A 121 61.56 -11.07 -8.61
CA THR A 121 62.56 -11.59 -9.55
C THR A 121 63.92 -10.90 -9.34
N ARG A 122 64.75 -11.44 -8.45
CA ARG A 122 66.20 -11.18 -8.48
C ARG A 122 66.95 -12.47 -8.19
N ARG A 123 67.52 -13.08 -9.23
CA ARG A 123 68.58 -14.09 -9.07
C ARG A 123 69.88 -13.37 -8.66
N PRO A 124 70.69 -13.95 -7.77
CA PRO A 124 71.99 -13.38 -7.41
C PRO A 124 72.97 -13.50 -8.60
N PRO A 125 73.92 -12.56 -8.76
CA PRO A 125 74.98 -12.68 -9.76
C PRO A 125 75.98 -13.78 -9.35
N GLU A 126 76.28 -14.68 -10.29
CA GLU A 126 77.37 -15.66 -10.17
C GLU A 126 78.70 -14.89 -10.18
N GLN A 127 79.51 -15.07 -9.13
CA GLN A 127 80.88 -14.54 -9.07
C GLN A 127 81.86 -15.69 -9.32
N ILE A 128 82.71 -15.47 -10.33
CA ILE A 128 83.92 -16.23 -10.69
C ILE A 128 85.05 -15.79 -9.77
#